data_AF-A0A3C0UWC9-F1
#
_entry.id   AF-A0A3C0UWC9-F1
#
_cell.length_a   1.000
_cell.length_b   1.000
_cell.length_c   1.000
_cell.angle_alpha   90.00
_cell.angle_beta   90.00
_cell.angle_gamma   90.00
#
_symmetry.space_group_name_H-M   'P 1'
#
loop_
_entity.id
_entity.type
_entity.pdbx_description
1 polymer ?
#
loop_
_entity_poly.entity_id
_entity_poly.type
_entity_poly.pdbx_seq_one_letter_code
_entity_poly.pdbx_strand_id
1 'polypeptide(L)'
;MKKIKLISLVTLLGVGLTSCEKYLDVNFDPSFPQVSQGFALLPPMLGQMARAETFDGRFTGQYCQYWLATAAGNAWDRHGYVAGSDNGGEMWRSHYWSIGKNVDLVIEDATAKQQWDYVGVAKALRTWGWQSTTDANGEMILKQAWEPNRYVFEYDSQEDVYKEVVRLGTEALADLSRTDGGVSAASLNRGDLVYKGDRTKWIKFVNAILARNANHISNKKTYNPDAVIKFVDASFSSNADNFYIPQGGTNTADGNFWGPLRNNMNAFRQSSYLVNLFNGTLFPNAIDPRMAAMLTASDDKVYRGVNVNLGDANNVAGRTNRVANFWGQSQPTATTPATGKSIFDNGTAHPLITYWEMQFVKAEAAFIKGDKAMAFDAYNKGINAHLDWVFSLMSSTDAAGRAAFTTERAAYLKSSAVAQTSAALTISDIMTQKYI
;
A
#
# COMPACT_ATOMS: atom_id res chain seq x y z
N MET A 1 11.81 22.15 79.93
CA MET A 1 11.45 21.14 78.89
C MET A 1 10.71 21.68 77.65
N LYS A 2 10.24 22.94 77.60
CA LYS A 2 9.62 23.52 76.39
C LYS A 2 10.59 24.19 75.40
N LYS A 3 11.80 24.58 75.84
CA LYS A 3 12.79 25.28 74.97
C LYS A 3 13.75 24.34 74.21
N ILE A 4 13.94 23.10 74.67
CA ILE A 4 14.79 22.11 73.98
C ILE A 4 14.07 21.47 72.78
N LYS A 5 12.72 21.38 72.83
CA LYS A 5 11.92 20.85 71.71
C LYS A 5 11.85 21.81 70.51
N LEU A 6 12.11 23.11 70.69
CA LEU A 6 12.04 24.09 69.62
C LEU A 6 13.34 24.16 68.80
N ILE A 7 14.48 23.87 69.44
CA ILE A 7 15.79 23.84 68.76
C ILE A 7 15.90 22.59 67.88
N SER A 8 15.41 21.44 68.33
CA SER A 8 15.37 20.21 67.51
C SER A 8 14.43 20.29 66.31
N LEU A 9 13.46 21.20 66.30
CA LEU A 9 12.52 21.39 65.18
C LEU A 9 13.09 22.31 64.10
N VAL A 10 13.96 23.27 64.47
CA VAL A 10 14.59 24.21 63.53
C VAL A 10 15.80 23.59 62.83
N THR A 11 16.56 22.72 63.51
CA THR A 11 17.68 22.00 62.87
C THR A 11 17.22 20.90 61.90
N LEU A 12 15.99 20.40 62.04
CA LEU A 12 15.41 19.42 61.11
C LEU A 12 14.86 20.06 59.82
N LEU A 13 14.59 21.37 59.81
CA LEU A 13 14.13 22.11 58.62
C LEU A 13 15.28 22.60 57.72
N GLY A 14 16.54 22.56 58.19
CA GLY A 14 17.70 23.12 57.48
C GLY A 14 18.40 22.18 56.48
N VAL A 15 18.03 20.90 56.41
CA VAL A 15 18.72 19.90 55.56
C VAL A 15 17.92 19.56 54.28
N GLY A 16 16.81 20.25 54.03
CA GLY A 16 15.89 19.90 52.93
C GLY A 16 16.04 20.69 51.62
N LEU A 17 16.96 21.67 51.52
CA LEU A 17 16.97 22.62 50.39
C LEU A 17 18.16 22.54 49.43
N THR A 18 18.97 21.49 49.51
CA THR A 18 20.00 21.24 48.49
C THR A 18 19.73 19.93 47.79
N SER A 19 19.28 20.02 46.53
CA SER A 19 19.13 18.94 45.54
C SER A 19 17.68 18.60 45.18
N CYS A 20 17.06 19.44 44.35
CA CYS A 20 16.10 18.97 43.34
C CYS A 20 16.02 19.85 42.08
N GLU A 21 17.02 20.69 41.77
CA GLU A 21 17.04 21.37 40.47
C GLU A 21 17.32 20.41 39.30
N LYS A 22 17.78 19.18 39.55
CA LYS A 22 17.98 18.15 38.52
C LYS A 22 16.83 17.15 38.36
N TYR A 23 15.75 17.25 39.15
CA TYR A 23 14.62 16.31 39.07
C TYR A 23 13.43 16.85 38.26
N LEU A 24 13.41 18.15 37.95
CA LEU A 24 12.37 18.77 37.13
C LEU A 24 12.79 19.00 35.67
N ASP A 25 14.03 18.66 35.32
CA ASP A 25 14.53 18.71 33.94
C ASP A 25 14.43 17.34 33.25
N VAL A 26 13.30 16.65 33.50
CA VAL A 26 12.97 15.42 32.81
C VAL A 26 11.55 15.56 32.29
N ASN A 27 11.46 16.09 31.08
CA ASN A 27 10.27 16.00 30.22
C ASN A 27 10.10 14.53 29.75
N PHE A 28 10.07 13.58 30.70
CA PHE A 28 9.80 12.17 30.48
C PHE A 28 8.28 12.02 30.44
N ASP A 29 7.72 11.97 29.24
CA ASP A 29 6.46 11.27 29.06
C ASP A 29 6.80 9.78 28.85
N PRO A 30 6.52 8.88 29.82
CA PRO A 30 6.74 7.45 29.67
C PRO A 30 5.90 6.82 28.54
N SER A 31 4.98 7.58 27.95
CA SER A 31 4.16 7.21 26.79
C SER A 31 4.79 7.61 25.45
N PHE A 32 5.88 8.39 25.45
CA PHE A 32 6.60 8.83 24.24
C PHE A 32 7.92 8.06 24.06
N PRO A 33 8.22 7.55 22.85
CA PRO A 33 9.49 6.89 22.58
C PRO A 33 10.67 7.87 22.72
N GLN A 34 11.64 7.52 23.55
CA GLN A 34 12.82 8.33 23.89
C GLN A 34 13.94 8.29 22.85
N VAL A 35 13.70 7.61 21.73
CA VAL A 35 14.67 7.45 20.66
C VAL A 35 14.06 8.00 19.38
N SER A 36 14.32 9.28 19.11
CA SER A 36 13.95 9.99 17.87
C SER A 36 14.80 9.60 16.67
N GLN A 37 15.73 8.65 16.82
CA GLN A 37 16.66 8.30 15.76
C GLN A 37 15.89 7.70 14.57
N GLY A 38 16.06 8.29 13.39
CA GLY A 38 15.28 7.94 12.20
C GLY A 38 15.21 6.44 11.90
N PHE A 39 16.30 5.69 12.10
CA PHE A 39 16.30 4.25 11.82
C PHE A 39 15.36 3.43 12.71
N ALA A 40 15.03 3.92 13.91
CA ALA A 40 14.13 3.23 14.84
C ALA A 40 12.66 3.49 14.50
N LEU A 41 12.35 4.66 13.95
CA LEU A 41 10.98 5.07 13.62
C LEU A 41 10.56 4.67 12.20
N LEU A 42 11.50 4.56 11.25
CA LEU A 42 11.19 4.18 9.86
C LEU A 42 10.53 2.79 9.74
N PRO A 43 11.07 1.70 10.33
CA PRO A 43 10.48 0.36 10.17
C PRO A 43 8.99 0.26 10.57
N PRO A 44 8.56 0.73 11.76
CA PRO A 44 7.14 0.67 12.10
C PRO A 44 6.28 1.55 11.18
N MET A 45 6.74 2.72 10.74
CA MET A 45 5.98 3.56 9.79
C MET A 45 5.80 2.86 8.43
N LEU A 46 6.86 2.24 7.90
CA LEU A 46 6.79 1.44 6.66
C LEU A 46 5.78 0.29 6.78
N GLY A 47 5.78 -0.41 7.91
CA GLY A 47 4.78 -1.45 8.20
C GLY A 47 3.35 -0.92 8.20
N GLN A 48 3.13 0.30 8.71
CA GLN A 48 1.81 0.93 8.72
C GLN A 48 1.34 1.35 7.33
N MET A 49 2.24 1.67 6.40
CA MET A 49 1.86 1.93 5.00
C MET A 49 1.16 0.72 4.37
N ALA A 50 1.73 -0.49 4.53
CA ALA A 50 1.07 -1.71 4.06
C ALA A 50 -0.18 -2.05 4.85
N ARG A 51 -0.19 -1.81 6.17
CA ARG A 51 -1.35 -2.11 7.01
C ARG A 51 -2.56 -1.26 6.62
N ALA A 52 -2.36 0.03 6.35
CA ALA A 52 -3.41 0.94 5.86
C ALA A 52 -4.12 0.38 4.63
N GLU A 53 -3.36 0.10 3.57
CA GLU A 53 -3.90 -0.40 2.29
C GLU A 53 -4.53 -1.79 2.44
N THR A 54 -3.86 -2.72 3.13
CA THR A 54 -4.35 -4.11 3.21
C THR A 54 -5.57 -4.27 4.11
N PHE A 55 -5.67 -3.49 5.19
CA PHE A 55 -6.79 -3.56 6.13
C PHE A 55 -8.06 -3.00 5.50
N ASP A 56 -8.00 -1.80 4.93
CA ASP A 56 -9.15 -1.15 4.30
C ASP A 56 -9.44 -1.77 2.93
N GLY A 57 -8.40 -2.13 2.18
CA GLY A 57 -8.47 -2.85 0.91
C GLY A 57 -9.27 -4.14 1.00
N ARG A 58 -9.21 -4.87 2.13
CA ARG A 58 -10.05 -6.05 2.38
C ARG A 58 -11.55 -5.74 2.21
N PHE A 59 -11.98 -4.52 2.52
CA PHE A 59 -13.36 -4.10 2.37
C PHE A 59 -13.63 -3.42 1.03
N THR A 60 -12.82 -2.43 0.65
CA THR A 60 -12.99 -1.67 -0.60
C THR A 60 -12.74 -2.53 -1.85
N GLY A 61 -11.97 -3.61 -1.75
CA GLY A 61 -11.80 -4.61 -2.81
C GLY A 61 -13.11 -5.27 -3.25
N GLN A 62 -14.16 -5.23 -2.42
CA GLN A 62 -15.51 -5.67 -2.80
C GLN A 62 -16.21 -4.67 -3.73
N TYR A 63 -15.96 -3.37 -3.57
CA TYR A 63 -16.50 -2.33 -4.46
C TYR A 63 -15.93 -2.46 -5.87
N CYS A 64 -14.66 -2.83 -5.96
CA CYS A 64 -13.99 -3.11 -7.23
C CYS A 64 -14.27 -4.51 -7.75
N GLN A 65 -15.00 -5.37 -7.01
CA GLN A 65 -15.23 -6.77 -7.35
C GLN A 65 -13.95 -7.59 -7.57
N TYR A 66 -12.88 -7.33 -6.82
CA TYR A 66 -11.75 -8.28 -6.77
C TYR A 66 -12.15 -9.54 -5.98
N TRP A 67 -12.85 -9.32 -4.88
CA TRP A 67 -13.43 -10.37 -4.05
C TRP A 67 -14.77 -9.96 -3.50
N LEU A 68 -15.53 -10.94 -3.04
CA LEU A 68 -16.83 -10.77 -2.42
C LEU A 68 -16.94 -11.67 -1.20
N ALA A 69 -17.92 -11.40 -0.34
CA ALA A 69 -18.15 -12.22 0.83
C ALA A 69 -18.66 -13.62 0.46
N THR A 70 -18.29 -14.63 1.25
CA THR A 70 -18.82 -15.99 1.11
C THR A 70 -20.32 -16.08 1.44
N ALA A 71 -20.85 -15.12 2.20
CA ALA A 71 -22.26 -15.04 2.59
C ALA A 71 -23.00 -13.92 1.84
N ALA A 72 -24.26 -14.16 1.51
CA ALA A 72 -25.14 -13.18 0.89
C ALA A 72 -25.45 -12.00 1.83
N GLY A 73 -25.88 -10.87 1.26
CA GLY A 73 -26.35 -9.73 2.05
C GLY A 73 -25.25 -8.93 2.75
N ASN A 74 -23.97 -9.17 2.42
CA ASN A 74 -22.86 -8.43 3.00
C ASN A 74 -22.99 -6.92 2.68
N ALA A 75 -22.78 -6.07 3.69
CA ALA A 75 -22.94 -4.63 3.54
C ALA A 75 -22.00 -4.03 2.49
N TRP A 76 -20.76 -4.48 2.45
CA TRP A 76 -19.71 -3.97 1.56
C TRP A 76 -19.86 -4.50 0.13
N ASP A 77 -20.32 -5.74 -0.06
CA ASP A 77 -20.71 -6.24 -1.40
C ASP A 77 -21.80 -5.37 -2.04
N ARG A 78 -22.63 -4.71 -1.22
CA ARG A 78 -23.68 -3.77 -1.67
C ARG A 78 -23.20 -2.31 -1.73
N HIS A 79 -21.88 -2.09 -1.74
CA HIS A 79 -21.26 -0.76 -1.70
C HIS A 79 -21.67 0.09 -0.49
N GLY A 80 -22.01 -0.57 0.63
CA GLY A 80 -22.31 0.07 1.90
C GLY A 80 -21.18 -0.10 2.91
N TYR A 81 -21.42 0.39 4.12
CA TYR A 81 -20.50 0.26 5.26
C TYR A 81 -21.24 -0.28 6.48
N VAL A 82 -20.49 -0.66 7.51
CA VAL A 82 -21.05 -1.12 8.78
C VAL A 82 -20.96 0.03 9.80
N ALA A 83 -22.10 0.54 10.24
CA ALA A 83 -22.14 1.60 11.24
C ALA A 83 -21.53 1.16 12.58
N GLY A 84 -20.78 2.05 13.23
CA GLY A 84 -20.10 1.76 14.50
C GLY A 84 -18.89 0.81 14.38
N SER A 85 -18.35 0.65 13.17
CA SER A 85 -17.16 -0.18 12.90
C SER A 85 -16.03 0.68 12.35
N ASP A 86 -14.79 0.36 12.76
CA ASP A 86 -13.55 0.95 12.21
C ASP A 86 -13.09 0.26 10.91
N ASN A 87 -13.89 -0.66 10.37
CA ASN A 87 -13.60 -1.29 9.08
C ASN A 87 -13.65 -0.22 7.97
N GLY A 88 -12.54 -0.04 7.24
CA GLY A 88 -12.42 1.04 6.26
C GLY A 88 -11.88 2.36 6.81
N GLY A 89 -11.43 2.40 8.07
CA GLY A 89 -10.86 3.59 8.73
C GLY A 89 -9.36 3.52 9.02
N GLU A 90 -8.65 2.49 8.55
CA GLU A 90 -7.25 2.28 8.90
C GLU A 90 -6.29 3.22 8.14
N MET A 91 -6.59 3.62 6.91
CA MET A 91 -5.83 4.63 6.17
C MET A 91 -5.81 5.95 6.93
N TRP A 92 -6.99 6.42 7.38
CA TRP A 92 -7.12 7.62 8.19
C TRP A 92 -6.32 7.54 9.48
N ARG A 93 -6.47 6.43 10.23
CA ARG A 93 -5.73 6.18 11.47
C ARG A 93 -4.22 6.16 11.23
N SER A 94 -3.77 5.46 10.18
CA SER A 94 -2.36 5.34 9.86
C SER A 94 -1.77 6.70 9.45
N HIS A 95 -2.49 7.50 8.67
CA HIS A 95 -2.07 8.84 8.28
C HIS A 95 -1.86 9.76 9.49
N TYR A 96 -2.87 9.93 10.33
CA TYR A 96 -2.84 10.92 11.42
C TYR A 96 -2.10 10.43 12.66
N TRP A 97 -2.10 9.13 12.93
CA TRP A 97 -1.58 8.57 14.18
C TRP A 97 -0.32 7.74 13.96
N SER A 98 -0.45 6.59 13.28
CA SER A 98 0.62 5.59 13.25
C SER A 98 1.86 6.06 12.47
N ILE A 99 1.67 6.80 11.38
CA ILE A 99 2.70 7.52 10.64
C ILE A 99 2.79 8.93 11.22
N GLY A 100 1.69 9.70 11.17
CA GLY A 100 1.41 10.83 12.06
C GLY A 100 2.60 11.71 12.44
N LYS A 101 2.70 12.10 13.72
CA LYS A 101 3.84 12.89 14.22
C LYS A 101 5.18 12.16 14.25
N ASN A 102 5.22 10.84 14.00
CA ASN A 102 6.51 10.12 13.95
C ASN A 102 7.39 10.63 12.81
N VAL A 103 6.79 11.08 11.70
CA VAL A 103 7.51 11.74 10.61
C VAL A 103 8.21 13.01 11.09
N ASP A 104 7.56 13.83 11.92
CA ASP A 104 8.11 15.10 12.40
C ASP A 104 9.32 14.84 13.30
N LEU A 105 9.24 13.83 14.17
CA LEU A 105 10.36 13.39 15.02
C LEU A 105 11.59 12.99 14.17
N VAL A 106 11.38 12.28 13.06
CA VAL A 106 12.47 11.92 12.13
C VAL A 106 13.04 13.16 11.46
N ILE A 107 12.19 14.07 10.97
CA ILE A 107 12.63 15.29 10.30
C ILE A 107 13.44 16.18 11.25
N GLU A 108 12.98 16.39 12.48
CA GLU A 108 13.65 17.20 13.49
C GLU A 108 15.04 16.64 13.84
N ASP A 109 15.11 15.35 14.19
CA ASP A 109 16.36 14.67 14.54
C ASP A 109 17.36 14.66 13.37
N ALA A 110 16.88 14.32 12.17
CA ALA A 110 17.70 14.22 10.99
C ALA A 110 18.21 15.60 10.51
N THR A 111 17.38 16.64 10.59
CA THR A 111 17.77 18.01 10.23
C THR A 111 18.89 18.52 11.13
N ALA A 112 18.79 18.29 12.45
CA ALA A 112 19.84 18.66 13.41
C ALA A 112 21.19 17.97 13.10
N LYS A 113 21.15 16.76 12.55
CA LYS A 113 22.34 15.97 12.14
C LYS A 113 22.72 16.17 10.68
N GLN A 114 22.01 17.03 9.95
CA GLN A 114 22.15 17.22 8.50
C GLN A 114 22.02 15.91 7.69
N GLN A 115 21.22 14.96 8.18
CA GLN A 115 20.91 13.68 7.53
C GLN A 115 19.76 13.86 6.54
N TRP A 116 20.03 14.56 5.43
CA TRP A 116 19.01 14.94 4.44
C TRP A 116 18.35 13.74 3.75
N ASP A 117 19.01 12.60 3.75
CA ASP A 117 18.47 11.33 3.29
C ASP A 117 17.28 10.87 4.16
N TYR A 118 17.41 10.92 5.48
CA TYR A 118 16.30 10.66 6.40
C TYR A 118 15.18 11.68 6.28
N VAL A 119 15.52 12.97 6.15
CA VAL A 119 14.52 14.04 5.95
C VAL A 119 13.71 13.79 4.68
N GLY A 120 14.38 13.51 3.58
CA GLY A 120 13.76 13.23 2.29
C GLY A 120 12.86 11.98 2.32
N VAL A 121 13.31 10.90 2.97
CA VAL A 121 12.49 9.69 3.16
C VAL A 121 11.26 10.00 4.01
N ALA A 122 11.40 10.68 5.15
CA ALA A 122 10.28 11.03 6.03
C ALA A 122 9.23 11.90 5.30
N LYS A 123 9.67 12.86 4.48
CA LYS A 123 8.78 13.65 3.60
C LYS A 123 8.13 12.79 2.51
N ALA A 124 8.83 11.79 1.94
CA ALA A 124 8.24 10.84 1.00
C ALA A 124 7.11 10.02 1.64
N LEU A 125 7.28 9.57 2.89
CA LEU A 125 6.23 8.87 3.66
C LEU A 125 5.01 9.77 3.89
N ARG A 126 5.22 11.04 4.27
CA ARG A 126 4.13 12.03 4.43
C ARG A 126 3.42 12.32 3.11
N THR A 127 4.19 12.45 2.02
CA THR A 127 3.67 12.67 0.66
C THR A 127 2.75 11.53 0.23
N TRP A 128 3.20 10.28 0.43
CA TRP A 128 2.37 9.10 0.18
C TRP A 128 1.12 9.10 1.06
N GLY A 129 1.28 9.36 2.35
CA GLY A 129 0.17 9.32 3.31
C GLY A 129 -0.93 10.32 2.98
N TRP A 130 -0.61 11.54 2.56
CA TRP A 130 -1.61 12.51 2.11
C TRP A 130 -2.33 12.02 0.86
N GLN A 131 -1.57 11.57 -0.15
CA GLN A 131 -2.13 11.10 -1.41
C GLN A 131 -3.09 9.91 -1.22
N SER A 132 -2.64 8.84 -0.57
CA SER A 132 -3.44 7.61 -0.42
C SER A 132 -4.71 7.86 0.39
N THR A 133 -4.62 8.65 1.46
CA THR A 133 -5.77 8.88 2.34
C THR A 133 -6.80 9.80 1.69
N THR A 134 -6.38 10.86 0.99
CA THR A 134 -7.35 11.76 0.33
C THR A 134 -8.04 11.07 -0.85
N ASP A 135 -7.36 10.15 -1.54
CA ASP A 135 -7.98 9.36 -2.61
C ASP A 135 -9.11 8.47 -2.09
N ALA A 136 -9.02 8.00 -0.85
CA ALA A 136 -10.05 7.18 -0.20
C ALA A 136 -11.13 8.02 0.52
N ASN A 137 -10.75 9.17 1.11
CA ASN A 137 -11.61 9.91 2.04
C ASN A 137 -12.12 11.25 1.54
N GLY A 138 -11.57 11.81 0.45
CA GLY A 138 -11.94 13.15 -0.02
C GLY A 138 -11.27 14.25 0.79
N GLU A 139 -12.06 15.20 1.30
CA GLU A 139 -11.58 16.27 2.18
C GLU A 139 -10.93 15.71 3.45
N MET A 140 -9.91 16.41 3.96
CA MET A 140 -9.13 15.98 5.11
C MET A 140 -8.74 17.16 6.00
N ILE A 141 -8.42 16.91 7.26
CA ILE A 141 -7.87 17.94 8.17
C ILE A 141 -6.42 18.20 7.77
N LEU A 142 -6.11 19.29 7.07
CA LEU A 142 -4.75 19.59 6.60
C LEU A 142 -4.11 20.70 7.43
N LYS A 143 -4.68 21.90 7.40
CA LYS A 143 -4.07 23.10 7.99
C LYS A 143 -4.04 23.04 9.52
N GLN A 144 -5.06 22.42 10.11
CA GLN A 144 -5.21 22.24 11.55
C GLN A 144 -4.63 20.92 12.06
N ALA A 145 -4.03 20.11 11.18
CA ALA A 145 -3.52 18.80 11.54
C ALA A 145 -2.45 18.92 12.62
N TRP A 146 -2.62 18.13 13.68
CA TRP A 146 -1.67 18.04 14.79
C TRP A 146 -1.39 19.33 15.58
N GLU A 147 -2.26 20.35 15.47
CA GLU A 147 -2.23 21.53 16.33
C GLU A 147 -2.44 21.12 17.80
N PRO A 148 -1.54 21.52 18.73
CA PRO A 148 -1.69 21.16 20.14
C PRO A 148 -2.94 21.82 20.74
N ASN A 149 -3.59 21.12 21.68
CA ASN A 149 -4.79 21.58 22.41
C ASN A 149 -6.02 21.87 21.53
N ARG A 150 -6.06 21.35 20.29
CA ARG A 150 -7.24 21.36 19.44
C ARG A 150 -8.01 20.05 19.57
N TYR A 151 -9.32 20.15 19.74
CA TYR A 151 -10.24 19.01 19.83
C TYR A 151 -11.37 19.04 18.81
N VAL A 152 -11.50 20.14 18.06
CA VAL A 152 -12.47 20.33 16.97
C VAL A 152 -11.70 20.80 15.75
N PHE A 153 -11.89 20.10 14.63
CA PHE A 153 -11.11 20.28 13.42
C PHE A 153 -12.01 20.59 12.23
N GLU A 154 -11.51 21.44 11.36
CA GLU A 154 -12.10 21.75 10.07
C GLU A 154 -11.45 20.90 8.98
N TYR A 155 -12.25 20.55 7.97
CA TYR A 155 -11.79 19.81 6.81
C TYR A 155 -11.38 20.81 5.73
N ASP A 156 -10.18 20.61 5.20
CA ASP A 156 -9.68 21.31 4.02
C ASP A 156 -10.09 20.57 2.74
N SER A 157 -10.21 21.32 1.66
CA SER A 157 -10.59 20.74 0.37
C SER A 157 -9.58 19.70 -0.11
N GLN A 158 -10.05 18.68 -0.83
CA GLN A 158 -9.18 17.71 -1.49
C GLN A 158 -8.18 18.39 -2.46
N GLU A 159 -8.54 19.53 -3.07
CA GLU A 159 -7.62 20.31 -3.91
C GLU A 159 -6.42 20.85 -3.11
N ASP A 160 -6.65 21.36 -1.90
CA ASP A 160 -5.58 21.84 -1.02
C ASP A 160 -4.68 20.67 -0.59
N VAL A 161 -5.25 19.50 -0.29
CA VAL A 161 -4.49 18.29 0.03
C VAL A 161 -3.63 17.85 -1.16
N TYR A 162 -4.16 17.86 -2.38
CA TYR A 162 -3.40 17.54 -3.59
C TYR A 162 -2.22 18.50 -3.82
N LYS A 163 -2.40 19.81 -3.57
CA LYS A 163 -1.32 20.80 -3.64
C LYS A 163 -0.24 20.53 -2.58
N GLU A 164 -0.65 20.11 -1.38
CA GLU A 164 0.28 19.74 -0.33
C GLU A 164 1.12 18.51 -0.69
N VAL A 165 0.51 17.49 -1.33
CA VAL A 165 1.27 16.34 -1.88
C VAL A 165 2.36 16.82 -2.84
N VAL A 166 2.04 17.73 -3.75
CA VAL A 166 3.03 18.26 -4.71
C VAL A 166 4.14 19.03 -3.99
N ARG A 167 3.80 19.88 -3.01
CA ARG A 167 4.79 20.64 -2.22
C ARG A 167 5.74 19.70 -1.48
N LEU A 168 5.20 18.79 -0.68
CA LEU A 168 5.99 17.83 0.11
C LEU A 168 6.81 16.89 -0.78
N GLY A 169 6.24 16.41 -1.89
CA GLY A 169 6.95 15.58 -2.85
C GLY A 169 8.13 16.33 -3.47
N THR A 170 7.96 17.60 -3.84
CA THR A 170 9.04 18.44 -4.38
C THR A 170 10.15 18.65 -3.35
N GLU A 171 9.80 18.91 -2.09
CA GLU A 171 10.78 19.04 -1.01
C GLU A 171 11.51 17.71 -0.72
N ALA A 172 10.79 16.58 -0.74
CA ALA A 172 11.39 15.27 -0.58
C ALA A 172 12.43 14.99 -1.68
N LEU A 173 12.12 15.31 -2.94
CA LEU A 173 13.06 15.18 -4.06
C LEU A 173 14.30 16.06 -3.88
N ALA A 174 14.14 17.28 -3.38
CA ALA A 174 15.24 18.19 -3.11
C ALA A 174 16.16 17.61 -2.03
N ASP A 175 15.61 17.17 -0.89
CA ASP A 175 16.38 16.60 0.22
C ASP A 175 17.05 15.27 -0.15
N LEU A 176 16.36 14.36 -0.84
CA LEU A 176 16.92 13.09 -1.30
C LEU A 176 18.10 13.26 -2.27
N SER A 177 18.10 14.36 -3.03
CA SER A 177 19.12 14.70 -4.02
C SER A 177 20.37 15.33 -3.41
N ARG A 178 20.33 15.73 -2.13
CA ARG A 178 21.47 16.33 -1.43
C ARG A 178 22.56 15.30 -1.17
N THR A 179 23.81 15.67 -1.35
CA THR A 179 24.97 14.79 -1.08
C THR A 179 25.88 15.34 0.01
N ASP A 180 25.49 16.43 0.64
CA ASP A 180 26.21 17.13 1.70
C ASP A 180 25.72 16.71 3.11
N GLY A 181 26.39 17.21 4.14
CA GLY A 181 26.02 16.95 5.53
C GLY A 181 26.26 15.49 5.98
N GLY A 182 25.36 14.98 6.81
CA GLY A 182 25.40 13.64 7.40
C GLY A 182 24.77 12.53 6.55
N VAL A 183 24.51 12.78 5.27
CA VAL A 183 23.93 11.81 4.33
C VAL A 183 24.79 10.55 4.25
N SER A 184 24.18 9.38 4.45
CA SER A 184 24.88 8.10 4.44
C SER A 184 23.93 6.94 4.16
N ALA A 185 24.12 6.27 3.02
CA ALA A 185 23.35 5.09 2.64
C ALA A 185 23.44 3.97 3.70
N ALA A 186 24.63 3.77 4.29
CA ALA A 186 24.82 2.79 5.37
C ALA A 186 24.04 3.17 6.63
N SER A 187 23.95 4.47 6.95
CA SER A 187 23.12 4.95 8.05
C SER A 187 21.64 4.71 7.76
N LEU A 188 21.14 5.13 6.59
CA LEU A 188 19.72 4.98 6.21
C LEU A 188 19.26 3.52 6.15
N ASN A 189 20.11 2.63 5.63
CA ASN A 189 19.84 1.19 5.52
C ASN A 189 19.46 0.53 6.87
N ARG A 190 19.87 1.11 8.01
CA ARG A 190 19.52 0.57 9.33
C ARG A 190 18.01 0.54 9.61
N GLY A 191 17.25 1.46 9.03
CA GLY A 191 15.80 1.56 9.21
C GLY A 191 15.00 1.48 7.92
N ASP A 192 15.62 1.77 6.76
CA ASP A 192 14.99 1.59 5.46
C ASP A 192 14.98 0.11 5.08
N LEU A 193 13.88 -0.57 5.41
CA LEU A 193 13.71 -1.97 5.06
C LEU A 193 13.33 -2.20 3.59
N VAL A 194 12.93 -1.16 2.85
CA VAL A 194 12.40 -1.25 1.49
C VAL A 194 13.51 -1.12 0.45
N TYR A 195 14.25 0.00 0.48
CA TYR A 195 15.30 0.28 -0.50
C TYR A 195 16.72 0.24 0.08
N LYS A 196 16.86 -0.15 1.35
CA LYS A 196 18.16 -0.44 1.97
C LYS A 196 19.13 0.75 1.87
N GLY A 197 18.61 1.98 1.96
CA GLY A 197 19.39 3.21 1.86
C GLY A 197 19.63 3.73 0.44
N ASP A 198 19.09 3.08 -0.59
CA ASP A 198 19.18 3.55 -1.98
C ASP A 198 18.23 4.72 -2.24
N ARG A 199 18.77 5.93 -2.13
CA ARG A 199 18.04 7.18 -2.33
C ARG A 199 17.56 7.38 -3.77
N THR A 200 18.23 6.76 -4.74
CA THR A 200 17.81 6.87 -6.14
C THR A 200 16.46 6.19 -6.35
N LYS A 201 16.19 5.09 -5.64
CA LYS A 201 14.88 4.43 -5.65
C LYS A 201 13.83 5.22 -4.89
N TRP A 202 14.19 5.88 -3.79
CA TRP A 202 13.28 6.82 -3.10
C TRP A 202 12.87 7.99 -3.99
N ILE A 203 13.79 8.55 -4.78
CA ILE A 203 13.48 9.59 -5.78
C ILE A 203 12.45 9.07 -6.80
N LYS A 204 12.63 7.84 -7.30
CA LYS A 204 11.68 7.22 -8.22
C LYS A 204 10.30 7.01 -7.59
N PHE A 205 10.25 6.59 -6.33
CA PHE A 205 9.01 6.42 -5.58
C PHE A 205 8.25 7.75 -5.41
N VAL A 206 8.94 8.84 -5.07
CA VAL A 206 8.30 10.16 -4.95
C VAL A 206 7.75 10.62 -6.30
N ASN A 207 8.50 10.44 -7.40
CA ASN A 207 7.98 10.71 -8.74
C ASN A 207 6.76 9.83 -9.10
N ALA A 208 6.70 8.59 -8.60
CA ALA A 208 5.53 7.71 -8.79
C ALA A 208 4.28 8.30 -8.10
N ILE A 209 4.43 8.83 -6.90
CA ILE A 209 3.33 9.49 -6.17
C ILE A 209 2.87 10.75 -6.92
N LEU A 210 3.81 11.56 -7.42
CA LEU A 210 3.49 12.76 -8.21
C LEU A 210 2.82 12.40 -9.55
N ALA A 211 3.18 11.27 -10.17
CA ALA A 211 2.50 10.75 -11.34
C ALA A 211 1.04 10.36 -11.04
N ARG A 212 0.78 9.68 -9.91
CA ARG A 212 -0.60 9.39 -9.44
C ARG A 212 -1.39 10.68 -9.22
N ASN A 213 -0.83 11.60 -8.43
CA ASN A 213 -1.44 12.89 -8.11
C ASN A 213 -1.86 13.64 -9.38
N ALA A 214 -0.94 13.77 -10.34
CA ALA A 214 -1.19 14.44 -11.60
C ALA A 214 -2.21 13.69 -12.49
N ASN A 215 -2.28 12.36 -12.39
CA ASN A 215 -3.20 11.55 -13.19
C ASN A 215 -4.62 11.46 -12.63
N HIS A 216 -4.81 11.47 -11.31
CA HIS A 216 -6.13 11.34 -10.68
C HIS A 216 -7.09 12.49 -11.02
N ILE A 217 -6.55 13.63 -11.46
CA ILE A 217 -7.33 14.77 -11.93
C ILE A 217 -7.62 14.73 -13.44
N SER A 218 -7.53 13.57 -14.11
CA SER A 218 -7.72 13.44 -15.57
C SER A 218 -9.04 13.98 -16.11
N ASN A 219 -10.09 14.01 -15.29
CA ASN A 219 -11.40 14.61 -15.61
C ASN A 219 -11.52 16.10 -15.25
N LYS A 220 -10.45 16.76 -14.80
CA LYS A 220 -10.44 18.19 -14.48
C LYS A 220 -9.83 19.00 -15.62
N LYS A 221 -10.26 20.25 -15.78
CA LYS A 221 -9.73 21.18 -16.80
C LYS A 221 -8.23 21.46 -16.64
N THR A 222 -7.68 21.28 -15.44
CA THR A 222 -6.27 21.48 -15.09
C THR A 222 -5.39 20.27 -15.41
N TYR A 223 -5.97 19.18 -15.92
CA TYR A 223 -5.20 17.99 -16.27
C TYR A 223 -4.13 18.28 -17.32
N ASN A 224 -2.91 17.77 -17.07
CA ASN A 224 -1.80 17.89 -18.00
C ASN A 224 -1.14 16.51 -18.21
N PRO A 225 -1.41 15.82 -19.35
CA PRO A 225 -0.84 14.51 -19.60
C PRO A 225 0.69 14.55 -19.75
N ASP A 226 1.29 15.66 -20.19
CA ASP A 226 2.76 15.78 -20.29
C ASP A 226 3.44 15.78 -18.92
N ALA A 227 2.78 16.37 -17.91
CA ALA A 227 3.28 16.32 -16.53
C ALA A 227 3.25 14.88 -16.00
N VAL A 228 2.16 14.14 -16.24
CA VAL A 228 2.04 12.73 -15.86
C VAL A 228 3.16 11.90 -16.50
N ILE A 229 3.33 12.01 -17.82
CA ILE A 229 4.36 11.28 -18.57
C ILE A 229 5.76 11.60 -18.03
N LYS A 230 6.05 12.88 -17.78
CA LYS A 230 7.33 13.32 -17.20
C LYS A 230 7.60 12.66 -15.84
N PHE A 231 6.60 12.64 -14.95
CA PHE A 231 6.76 12.03 -13.63
C PHE A 231 6.91 10.52 -13.72
N VAL A 232 6.17 9.83 -14.61
CA VAL A 232 6.37 8.40 -14.85
C VAL A 232 7.79 8.13 -15.36
N ASP A 233 8.30 8.93 -16.29
CA ASP A 233 9.65 8.73 -16.86
C ASP A 233 10.77 9.00 -15.85
N ALA A 234 10.51 9.84 -14.84
CA ALA A 234 11.40 10.04 -13.70
C ALA A 234 11.21 9.00 -12.56
N SER A 235 10.27 8.09 -12.72
CA SER A 235 9.91 7.07 -11.73
C SER A 235 10.55 5.71 -12.06
N PHE A 236 9.80 4.63 -11.89
CA PHE A 236 10.27 3.26 -12.01
C PHE A 236 10.65 2.92 -13.46
N SER A 237 11.80 2.25 -13.62
CA SER A 237 12.32 1.81 -14.91
C SER A 237 12.04 0.33 -15.21
N SER A 238 11.79 -0.46 -14.15
CA SER A 238 11.42 -1.87 -14.23
C SER A 238 10.83 -2.34 -12.89
N ASN A 239 10.41 -3.60 -12.81
CA ASN A 239 9.94 -4.23 -11.57
C ASN A 239 10.95 -4.18 -10.41
N ALA A 240 12.25 -4.00 -10.68
CA ALA A 240 13.29 -3.88 -9.64
C ALA A 240 13.20 -2.57 -8.85
N ASP A 241 12.48 -1.57 -9.36
CA ASP A 241 12.26 -0.29 -8.69
C ASP A 241 10.95 -0.25 -7.90
N ASN A 242 10.09 -1.26 -8.00
CA ASN A 242 8.79 -1.27 -7.33
C ASN A 242 8.91 -1.05 -5.81
N PHE A 243 7.94 -0.33 -5.25
CA PHE A 243 7.91 -0.06 -3.82
C PHE A 243 7.13 -1.17 -3.11
N TYR A 244 7.85 -2.10 -2.50
CA TYR A 244 7.28 -3.20 -1.73
C TYR A 244 7.57 -3.04 -0.24
N ILE A 245 6.56 -3.18 0.60
CA ILE A 245 6.78 -3.34 2.04
C ILE A 245 7.11 -4.82 2.31
N PRO A 246 8.32 -5.15 2.79
CA PRO A 246 8.72 -6.53 3.02
C PRO A 246 7.88 -7.18 4.13
N GLN A 247 7.61 -8.47 3.98
CA GLN A 247 6.93 -9.31 4.98
C GLN A 247 7.83 -10.50 5.31
N GLY A 248 8.03 -10.78 6.59
CA GLY A 248 8.85 -11.91 7.04
C GLY A 248 8.10 -13.24 6.94
N GLY A 249 6.79 -13.23 7.18
CA GLY A 249 5.95 -14.42 7.07
C GLY A 249 6.27 -15.52 8.09
N THR A 250 6.99 -15.20 9.17
CA THR A 250 7.41 -16.19 10.17
C THR A 250 6.37 -16.37 11.27
N ASN A 251 5.62 -15.32 11.58
CA ASN A 251 4.54 -15.31 12.56
C ASN A 251 3.51 -14.21 12.22
N THR A 252 2.55 -13.96 13.11
CA THR A 252 1.48 -12.98 12.86
C THR A 252 1.96 -11.52 12.93
N ALA A 253 3.06 -11.23 13.61
CA ALA A 253 3.61 -9.88 13.75
C ALA A 253 4.34 -9.39 12.49
N ASP A 254 4.99 -10.30 11.74
CA ASP A 254 5.74 -9.99 10.52
C ASP A 254 5.14 -10.62 9.25
N GLY A 255 3.99 -11.29 9.38
CA GLY A 255 3.27 -11.89 8.26
C GLY A 255 2.41 -10.89 7.49
N ASN A 256 2.29 -11.14 6.19
CA ASN A 256 1.38 -10.43 5.30
C ASN A 256 -0.05 -10.44 5.86
N PHE A 257 -0.71 -9.28 5.85
CA PHE A 257 -2.08 -9.13 6.34
C PHE A 257 -3.08 -10.07 5.66
N TRP A 258 -2.88 -10.31 4.37
CA TRP A 258 -3.72 -11.19 3.56
C TRP A 258 -3.31 -12.67 3.60
N GLY A 259 -2.20 -12.97 4.28
CA GLY A 259 -1.66 -14.32 4.48
C GLY A 259 -2.51 -15.23 5.35
N PRO A 260 -2.42 -16.57 5.18
CA PRO A 260 -3.14 -17.52 6.02
C PRO A 260 -2.78 -17.44 7.51
N LEU A 261 -1.55 -17.08 7.89
CA LEU A 261 -1.14 -16.91 9.30
C LEU A 261 -2.02 -15.90 10.04
N ARG A 262 -2.44 -14.83 9.35
CA ARG A 262 -3.25 -13.75 9.90
C ARG A 262 -4.75 -14.02 9.80
N ASN A 263 -5.14 -14.97 8.95
CA ASN A 263 -6.51 -15.44 8.75
C ASN A 263 -7.55 -14.34 8.40
N ASN A 264 -7.10 -13.18 7.87
CA ASN A 264 -7.99 -12.03 7.64
C ASN A 264 -8.84 -12.14 6.36
N MET A 265 -8.45 -13.01 5.42
CA MET A 265 -9.11 -13.16 4.11
C MET A 265 -10.03 -14.38 4.02
N ASN A 266 -10.25 -15.11 5.11
CA ASN A 266 -10.95 -16.40 5.08
C ASN A 266 -12.42 -16.28 4.65
N ALA A 267 -13.07 -15.17 4.97
CA ALA A 267 -14.48 -14.93 4.64
C ALA A 267 -14.70 -14.48 3.18
N PHE A 268 -13.63 -14.26 2.41
CA PHE A 268 -13.69 -13.68 1.07
C PHE A 268 -13.44 -14.73 0.00
N ARG A 269 -14.05 -14.53 -1.16
CA ARG A 269 -13.93 -15.36 -2.35
C ARG A 269 -13.65 -14.47 -3.55
N GLN A 270 -12.87 -14.96 -4.50
CA GLN A 270 -12.72 -14.28 -5.79
C GLN A 270 -14.10 -14.04 -6.43
N SER A 271 -14.28 -12.90 -7.10
CA SER A 271 -15.55 -12.60 -7.75
C SER A 271 -15.69 -13.34 -9.09
N SER A 272 -16.92 -13.55 -9.55
CA SER A 272 -17.18 -14.09 -10.89
C SER A 272 -16.65 -13.17 -11.98
N TYR A 273 -16.69 -11.86 -11.76
CA TYR A 273 -16.17 -10.87 -12.71
C TYR A 273 -14.67 -11.05 -12.91
N LEU A 274 -13.90 -11.19 -11.82
CA LEU A 274 -12.47 -11.45 -11.88
C LEU A 274 -12.17 -12.79 -12.56
N VAL A 275 -12.91 -13.86 -12.23
CA VAL A 275 -12.73 -15.17 -12.90
C VAL A 275 -13.02 -15.08 -14.40
N ASN A 276 -14.06 -14.35 -14.81
CA ASN A 276 -14.46 -14.22 -16.21
C ASN A 276 -13.49 -13.40 -17.06
N LEU A 277 -12.71 -12.51 -16.44
CA LEU A 277 -11.61 -11.79 -17.10
C LEU A 277 -10.47 -12.73 -17.50
N PHE A 278 -10.26 -13.81 -16.74
CA PHE A 278 -9.10 -14.69 -16.88
C PHE A 278 -9.41 -15.99 -17.63
N ASN A 279 -10.63 -16.49 -17.55
CA ASN A 279 -10.99 -17.83 -18.06
C ASN A 279 -11.47 -17.84 -19.52
N GLY A 280 -11.33 -16.74 -20.25
CA GLY A 280 -11.77 -16.61 -21.64
C GLY A 280 -13.28 -16.42 -21.85
N THR A 281 -14.05 -16.15 -20.78
CA THR A 281 -15.49 -15.85 -20.89
C THR A 281 -15.71 -14.43 -21.41
N LEU A 282 -15.03 -13.43 -20.82
CA LEU A 282 -15.18 -12.04 -21.27
C LEU A 282 -14.41 -11.77 -22.56
N PHE A 283 -13.26 -12.43 -22.72
CA PHE A 283 -12.42 -12.36 -23.91
C PHE A 283 -12.39 -13.74 -24.57
N PRO A 284 -13.25 -14.00 -25.58
CA PRO A 284 -13.41 -15.33 -26.15
C PRO A 284 -12.08 -15.96 -26.57
N ASN A 285 -11.82 -17.16 -26.03
CA ASN A 285 -10.60 -17.96 -26.25
C ASN A 285 -9.29 -17.34 -25.72
N ALA A 286 -9.35 -16.31 -24.89
CA ALA A 286 -8.18 -15.72 -24.23
C ALA A 286 -8.11 -16.20 -22.76
N ILE A 287 -7.36 -17.27 -22.52
CA ILE A 287 -7.01 -17.66 -21.15
C ILE A 287 -5.84 -16.80 -20.68
N ASP A 288 -6.03 -16.08 -19.58
CA ASP A 288 -4.97 -15.29 -18.96
C ASP A 288 -4.02 -16.23 -18.17
N PRO A 289 -2.70 -16.25 -18.46
CA PRO A 289 -1.74 -17.11 -17.76
C PRO A 289 -1.68 -16.83 -16.25
N ARG A 290 -2.09 -15.64 -15.81
CA ARG A 290 -2.14 -15.26 -14.39
C ARG A 290 -3.20 -16.04 -13.62
N MET A 291 -4.15 -16.70 -14.29
CA MET A 291 -5.30 -17.37 -13.64
C MET A 291 -4.84 -18.40 -12.61
N ALA A 292 -3.96 -19.31 -12.99
CA ALA A 292 -3.52 -20.38 -12.10
C ALA A 292 -2.61 -19.87 -10.96
N ALA A 293 -1.93 -18.75 -11.17
CA ALA A 293 -1.06 -18.14 -10.18
C ALA A 293 -1.85 -17.31 -9.15
N MET A 294 -2.81 -16.51 -9.59
CA MET A 294 -3.51 -15.52 -8.77
C MET A 294 -4.85 -16.01 -8.21
N LEU A 295 -5.54 -16.93 -8.90
CA LEU A 295 -6.87 -17.41 -8.53
C LEU A 295 -6.80 -18.83 -7.95
N THR A 296 -7.84 -19.21 -7.20
CA THR A 296 -7.96 -20.54 -6.59
C THR A 296 -9.10 -21.31 -7.24
N ALA A 297 -8.80 -22.50 -7.75
CA ALA A 297 -9.83 -23.42 -8.20
C ALA A 297 -10.57 -24.03 -6.99
N SER A 298 -11.84 -24.38 -7.19
CA SER A 298 -12.60 -25.24 -6.28
C SER A 298 -11.96 -26.63 -6.14
N ASP A 299 -12.43 -27.45 -5.20
CA ASP A 299 -11.87 -28.78 -4.95
C ASP A 299 -11.99 -29.70 -6.18
N ASP A 300 -13.03 -29.49 -7.00
CA ASP A 300 -13.25 -30.14 -8.31
C ASP A 300 -12.38 -29.58 -9.46
N LYS A 301 -11.41 -28.72 -9.15
CA LYS A 301 -10.43 -28.11 -10.08
C LYS A 301 -11.01 -27.11 -11.08
N VAL A 302 -12.24 -26.64 -10.87
CA VAL A 302 -12.84 -25.60 -11.70
C VAL A 302 -12.76 -24.24 -11.00
N TYR A 303 -12.34 -23.21 -11.72
CA TYR A 303 -12.35 -21.83 -11.23
C TYR A 303 -13.78 -21.30 -11.20
N ARG A 304 -14.23 -20.84 -10.05
CA ARG A 304 -15.53 -20.21 -9.84
C ARG A 304 -15.38 -18.96 -9.02
N GLY A 305 -16.28 -18.01 -9.21
CA GLY A 305 -16.35 -16.81 -8.41
C GLY A 305 -17.70 -16.66 -7.75
N VAL A 306 -17.77 -15.72 -6.82
CA VAL A 306 -19.02 -15.28 -6.19
C VAL A 306 -19.60 -14.11 -6.98
N ASN A 307 -20.93 -14.03 -7.07
CA ASN A 307 -21.63 -12.89 -7.64
C ASN A 307 -21.95 -11.86 -6.56
N VAL A 308 -21.96 -10.58 -6.95
CA VAL A 308 -22.18 -9.44 -6.05
C VAL A 308 -23.41 -9.67 -5.18
N ASN A 309 -23.24 -9.59 -3.87
CA ASN A 309 -24.29 -9.69 -2.84
C ASN A 309 -25.00 -11.06 -2.73
N LEU A 310 -24.65 -12.06 -3.56
CA LEU A 310 -25.31 -13.38 -3.55
C LEU A 310 -24.62 -14.42 -2.65
N GLY A 311 -23.37 -14.17 -2.23
CA GLY A 311 -22.56 -15.18 -1.56
C GLY A 311 -22.24 -16.39 -2.45
N ASP A 312 -21.53 -17.37 -1.90
CA ASP A 312 -21.29 -18.63 -2.60
C ASP A 312 -22.56 -19.49 -2.59
N ALA A 313 -23.21 -19.64 -3.75
CA ALA A 313 -24.39 -20.48 -3.92
C ALA A 313 -24.14 -21.97 -3.60
N ASN A 314 -22.87 -22.39 -3.59
CA ASN A 314 -22.45 -23.75 -3.27
C ASN A 314 -22.00 -23.93 -1.82
N ASN A 315 -22.13 -22.91 -0.95
CA ASN A 315 -21.59 -22.86 0.41
C ASN A 315 -22.22 -23.86 1.41
N VAL A 316 -22.11 -25.14 1.11
CA VAL A 316 -22.62 -26.28 1.88
C VAL A 316 -21.46 -27.24 2.12
N ALA A 317 -21.16 -27.55 3.38
CA ALA A 317 -20.04 -28.40 3.76
C ALA A 317 -20.05 -29.74 2.99
N GLY A 318 -18.88 -30.16 2.51
CA GLY A 318 -18.69 -31.40 1.75
C GLY A 318 -18.91 -31.28 0.24
N ARG A 319 -19.47 -30.17 -0.26
CA ARG A 319 -19.54 -29.93 -1.71
C ARG A 319 -18.19 -29.56 -2.30
N THR A 320 -17.77 -30.26 -3.35
CA THR A 320 -16.50 -30.04 -4.05
C THR A 320 -16.49 -28.79 -4.94
N ASN A 321 -17.67 -28.27 -5.29
CA ASN A 321 -17.85 -27.09 -6.14
C ASN A 321 -17.96 -25.77 -5.36
N ARG A 322 -17.63 -25.77 -4.06
CA ARG A 322 -17.51 -24.55 -3.25
C ARG A 322 -16.40 -23.66 -3.77
N VAL A 323 -16.63 -22.35 -3.73
CA VAL A 323 -15.58 -21.39 -4.11
C VAL A 323 -14.51 -21.41 -3.02
N ALA A 324 -13.25 -21.59 -3.41
CA ALA A 324 -12.12 -21.54 -2.49
C ALA A 324 -11.83 -20.09 -2.06
N ASN A 325 -11.31 -19.90 -0.85
CA ASN A 325 -10.65 -18.65 -0.49
C ASN A 325 -9.29 -18.52 -1.21
N PHE A 326 -8.58 -17.43 -1.00
CA PHE A 326 -7.30 -17.12 -1.65
C PHE A 326 -6.11 -18.01 -1.24
N TRP A 327 -6.32 -18.91 -0.28
CA TRP A 327 -5.32 -19.88 0.15
C TRP A 327 -5.61 -21.29 -0.40
N GLY A 328 -6.71 -21.46 -1.14
CA GLY A 328 -7.13 -22.74 -1.69
C GLY A 328 -8.00 -23.56 -0.75
N GLN A 329 -8.53 -22.95 0.32
CA GLN A 329 -9.46 -23.61 1.23
C GLN A 329 -10.91 -23.36 0.81
N SER A 330 -11.60 -24.43 0.43
CA SER A 330 -13.03 -24.40 0.11
C SER A 330 -13.90 -24.86 1.28
N GLN A 331 -13.41 -25.77 2.13
CA GLN A 331 -14.19 -26.38 3.22
C GLN A 331 -14.06 -25.63 4.55
N PRO A 332 -15.13 -25.54 5.38
CA PRO A 332 -15.13 -24.70 6.57
C PRO A 332 -14.34 -25.33 7.72
N THR A 333 -14.24 -26.66 7.71
CA THR A 333 -13.56 -27.50 8.69
C THR A 333 -12.18 -27.96 8.20
N ALA A 334 -11.77 -27.57 7.00
CA ALA A 334 -10.42 -27.85 6.53
C ALA A 334 -9.42 -27.01 7.31
N THR A 335 -8.26 -27.61 7.59
CA THR A 335 -7.12 -26.89 8.14
C THR A 335 -6.73 -25.77 7.21
N THR A 336 -6.52 -24.56 7.75
CA THR A 336 -6.02 -23.43 6.98
C THR A 336 -4.70 -23.81 6.31
N PRO A 337 -4.56 -23.64 4.98
CA PRO A 337 -3.32 -23.94 4.27
C PRO A 337 -2.14 -23.17 4.85
N ALA A 338 -0.96 -23.80 4.86
CA ALA A 338 0.25 -23.17 5.38
C ALA A 338 0.73 -22.00 4.51
N THR A 339 0.36 -21.99 3.22
CA THR A 339 0.71 -20.97 2.23
C THR A 339 -0.50 -20.50 1.48
N GLY A 340 -0.45 -19.25 1.01
CA GLY A 340 -1.44 -18.66 0.11
C GLY A 340 -0.97 -18.63 -1.35
N LYS A 341 -1.78 -18.05 -2.23
CA LYS A 341 -1.39 -17.76 -3.62
C LYS A 341 -0.95 -16.32 -3.81
N SER A 342 0.13 -16.09 -4.55
CA SER A 342 0.64 -14.75 -4.92
C SER A 342 0.65 -13.79 -3.72
N ILE A 343 -0.01 -12.64 -3.81
CA ILE A 343 -0.11 -11.62 -2.75
C ILE A 343 -0.85 -12.06 -1.49
N PHE A 344 -1.43 -13.26 -1.47
CA PHE A 344 -2.12 -13.83 -0.31
C PHE A 344 -1.24 -14.82 0.45
N ASP A 345 0.04 -14.98 0.10
CA ASP A 345 0.97 -15.80 0.86
C ASP A 345 1.63 -15.02 2.02
N ASN A 346 2.09 -15.74 3.05
CA ASN A 346 2.55 -15.15 4.32
C ASN A 346 3.77 -14.24 4.19
N GLY A 347 4.73 -14.62 3.33
CA GLY A 347 6.00 -13.91 3.14
C GLY A 347 6.02 -12.97 1.94
N THR A 348 4.91 -12.81 1.23
CA THR A 348 4.87 -11.95 0.04
C THR A 348 4.90 -10.49 0.45
N ALA A 349 5.91 -9.76 -0.04
CA ALA A 349 6.01 -8.32 0.15
C ALA A 349 4.81 -7.61 -0.49
N HIS A 350 4.27 -6.60 0.20
CA HIS A 350 3.07 -5.90 -0.25
C HIS A 350 3.42 -4.77 -1.22
N PRO A 351 2.93 -4.78 -2.48
CA PRO A 351 3.11 -3.68 -3.43
C PRO A 351 2.28 -2.47 -3.06
N LEU A 352 2.92 -1.30 -2.90
CA LEU A 352 2.21 -0.02 -2.74
C LEU A 352 2.12 0.75 -4.06
N ILE A 353 3.23 0.88 -4.78
CA ILE A 353 3.28 1.49 -6.12
C ILE A 353 4.25 0.68 -6.98
N THR A 354 3.86 0.43 -8.23
CA THR A 354 4.54 -0.56 -9.07
C THR A 354 4.82 -0.02 -10.46
N TYR A 355 5.82 -0.58 -11.12
CA TYR A 355 6.22 -0.21 -12.47
C TYR A 355 5.11 -0.46 -13.48
N TRP A 356 4.43 -1.61 -13.42
CA TRP A 356 3.33 -1.91 -14.35
C TRP A 356 2.19 -0.90 -14.21
N GLU A 357 1.85 -0.51 -12.98
CA GLU A 357 0.88 0.55 -12.73
C GLU A 357 1.35 1.89 -13.35
N MET A 358 2.61 2.28 -13.15
CA MET A 358 3.16 3.50 -13.76
C MET A 358 3.13 3.45 -15.28
N GLN A 359 3.36 2.28 -15.89
CA GLN A 359 3.20 2.10 -17.33
C GLN A 359 1.75 2.25 -17.77
N PHE A 360 0.76 1.77 -17.01
CA PHE A 360 -0.65 2.01 -17.34
C PHE A 360 -1.07 3.47 -17.13
N VAL A 361 -0.53 4.16 -16.12
CA VAL A 361 -0.71 5.61 -15.93
C VAL A 361 -0.13 6.39 -17.13
N LYS A 362 1.07 6.01 -17.61
CA LYS A 362 1.65 6.60 -18.82
C LYS A 362 0.83 6.29 -20.06
N ALA A 363 0.32 5.06 -20.19
CA ALA A 363 -0.51 4.64 -21.31
C ALA A 363 -1.80 5.48 -21.38
N GLU A 364 -2.48 5.66 -20.24
CA GLU A 364 -3.67 6.49 -20.10
C GLU A 364 -3.39 7.95 -20.48
N ALA A 365 -2.36 8.56 -19.91
CA ALA A 365 -2.00 9.95 -20.19
C ALA A 365 -1.62 10.18 -21.66
N ALA A 366 -0.81 9.29 -22.24
CA ALA A 366 -0.43 9.35 -23.65
C ALA A 366 -1.65 9.17 -24.56
N PHE A 367 -2.58 8.28 -24.21
CA PHE A 367 -3.82 8.09 -24.95
C PHE A 367 -4.68 9.35 -24.96
N ILE A 368 -4.87 9.99 -23.80
CA ILE A 368 -5.64 11.24 -23.66
C ILE A 368 -4.96 12.37 -24.45
N LYS A 369 -3.63 12.43 -24.45
CA LYS A 369 -2.85 13.38 -25.27
C LYS A 369 -3.01 13.16 -26.78
N GLY A 370 -3.43 11.97 -27.21
CA GLY A 370 -3.50 11.56 -28.61
C GLY A 370 -2.23 10.88 -29.14
N ASP A 371 -1.22 10.65 -28.29
CA ASP A 371 -0.01 9.90 -28.63
C ASP A 371 -0.26 8.40 -28.50
N LYS A 372 -0.95 7.84 -29.50
CA LYS A 372 -1.32 6.42 -29.54
C LYS A 372 -0.13 5.48 -29.60
N ALA A 373 0.99 5.91 -30.18
CA ALA A 373 2.20 5.09 -30.27
C ALA A 373 2.83 4.92 -28.89
N MET A 374 3.00 6.01 -28.14
CA MET A 374 3.49 5.96 -26.76
C MET A 374 2.51 5.21 -25.85
N ALA A 375 1.21 5.44 -26.01
CA ALA A 375 0.19 4.74 -25.22
C ALA A 375 0.29 3.22 -25.40
N PHE A 376 0.44 2.77 -26.64
CA PHE A 376 0.56 1.35 -26.98
C PHE A 376 1.85 0.71 -26.46
N ASP A 377 2.99 1.42 -26.55
CA ASP A 377 4.25 0.95 -25.99
C ASP A 377 4.17 0.79 -24.46
N ALA A 378 3.68 1.81 -23.75
CA ALA A 378 3.51 1.78 -22.31
C ALA A 378 2.49 0.69 -21.88
N TYR A 379 1.38 0.55 -22.59
CA TYR A 379 0.39 -0.51 -22.38
C TYR A 379 1.03 -1.91 -22.43
N ASN A 380 1.81 -2.21 -23.47
CA ASN A 380 2.49 -3.50 -23.60
C ASN A 380 3.55 -3.71 -22.52
N LYS A 381 4.27 -2.66 -22.12
CA LYS A 381 5.22 -2.71 -21.00
C LYS A 381 4.53 -3.02 -19.68
N GLY A 382 3.37 -2.42 -19.42
CA GLY A 382 2.55 -2.68 -18.23
C GLY A 382 2.13 -4.15 -18.13
N ILE A 383 1.56 -4.70 -19.21
CA ILE A 383 1.13 -6.11 -19.26
C ILE A 383 2.32 -7.05 -19.01
N ASN A 384 3.42 -6.86 -19.75
CA ASN A 384 4.58 -7.73 -19.61
C ASN A 384 5.22 -7.65 -18.23
N ALA A 385 5.34 -6.45 -17.67
CA ALA A 385 5.88 -6.26 -16.33
C ALA A 385 5.02 -6.96 -15.26
N HIS A 386 3.69 -6.88 -15.36
CA HIS A 386 2.82 -7.58 -14.40
C HIS A 386 2.89 -9.11 -14.59
N LEU A 387 2.93 -9.61 -15.84
CA LEU A 387 3.14 -11.03 -16.13
C LEU A 387 4.45 -11.56 -15.56
N ASP A 388 5.56 -10.81 -15.74
CA ASP A 388 6.86 -11.16 -15.18
C ASP A 388 6.82 -11.20 -13.66
N TRP A 389 6.13 -10.26 -13.03
CA TRP A 389 5.97 -10.23 -11.59
C TRP A 389 5.14 -11.40 -11.06
N VAL A 390 3.98 -11.69 -11.65
CA VAL A 390 3.16 -12.85 -11.25
C VAL A 390 3.94 -14.15 -11.40
N PHE A 391 4.68 -14.30 -12.50
CA PHE A 391 5.54 -15.46 -12.73
C PHE A 391 6.64 -15.58 -11.67
N SER A 392 7.19 -14.47 -11.18
CA SER A 392 8.21 -14.45 -10.12
C SER A 392 7.67 -14.89 -8.75
N LEU A 393 6.35 -14.80 -8.54
CA LEU A 393 5.69 -15.27 -7.31
C LEU A 393 5.35 -16.77 -7.35
N MET A 394 5.42 -17.41 -8.52
CA MET A 394 5.19 -18.84 -8.63
C MET A 394 6.34 -19.62 -7.99
N SER A 395 6.04 -20.74 -7.33
CA SER A 395 7.07 -21.59 -6.75
C SER A 395 8.07 -22.05 -7.82
N SER A 396 9.36 -21.91 -7.53
CA SER A 396 10.44 -22.41 -8.40
C SER A 396 10.41 -23.93 -8.56
N THR A 397 9.79 -24.65 -7.62
CA THR A 397 9.61 -26.11 -7.66
C THR A 397 8.40 -26.54 -8.50
N ASP A 398 7.50 -25.64 -8.86
CA ASP A 398 6.35 -25.92 -9.74
C ASP A 398 6.74 -25.79 -11.22
N ALA A 399 7.59 -26.71 -11.68
CA ALA A 399 8.09 -26.69 -13.06
C ALA A 399 6.95 -26.82 -14.09
N ALA A 400 5.94 -27.62 -13.80
CA ALA A 400 4.80 -27.84 -14.69
C ALA A 400 3.92 -26.57 -14.80
N GLY A 401 3.57 -25.95 -13.67
CA GLY A 401 2.79 -24.70 -13.66
C GLY A 401 3.53 -23.56 -14.36
N ARG A 402 4.85 -23.42 -14.14
CA ARG A 402 5.65 -22.40 -14.83
C ARG A 402 5.77 -22.64 -16.33
N ALA A 403 5.86 -23.90 -16.78
CA ALA A 403 5.85 -24.24 -18.21
C ALA A 403 4.49 -23.92 -18.86
N ALA A 404 3.39 -24.23 -18.16
CA ALA A 404 2.04 -23.87 -18.60
C ALA A 404 1.88 -22.36 -18.72
N PHE A 405 2.25 -21.60 -17.68
CA PHE A 405 2.20 -20.13 -17.69
C PHE A 405 2.95 -19.54 -18.89
N THR A 406 4.15 -20.06 -19.20
CA THR A 406 4.96 -19.59 -20.33
C THR A 406 4.27 -19.80 -21.67
N THR A 407 3.64 -20.96 -21.84
CA THR A 407 2.89 -21.31 -23.06
C THR A 407 1.64 -20.45 -23.19
N GLU A 408 0.86 -20.32 -22.11
CA GLU A 408 -0.35 -19.51 -22.05
C GLU A 408 -0.06 -18.02 -22.27
N ARG A 409 1.04 -17.50 -21.73
CA ARG A 409 1.48 -16.12 -21.98
C ARG A 409 1.66 -15.82 -23.46
N ALA A 410 2.31 -16.72 -24.20
CA ALA A 410 2.54 -16.52 -25.63
C ALA A 410 1.22 -16.49 -26.44
N ALA A 411 0.21 -17.24 -26.01
CA ALA A 411 -1.12 -17.23 -26.60
C ALA A 411 -1.91 -15.97 -26.19
N TYR A 412 -1.90 -15.62 -24.90
CA TYR A 412 -2.60 -14.48 -24.33
C TYR A 412 -2.19 -13.14 -24.96
N LEU A 413 -0.89 -12.91 -25.14
CA LEU A 413 -0.38 -11.67 -25.76
C LEU A 413 -0.84 -11.48 -27.22
N LYS A 414 -1.25 -12.55 -27.90
CA LYS A 414 -1.77 -12.54 -29.28
C LYS A 414 -3.31 -12.62 -29.33
N SER A 415 -3.96 -12.64 -28.17
CA SER A 415 -5.40 -12.85 -28.06
C SER A 415 -6.19 -11.54 -28.15
N SER A 416 -7.51 -11.64 -28.16
CA SER A 416 -8.44 -10.51 -28.10
C SER A 416 -8.44 -9.76 -26.78
N ALA A 417 -7.85 -10.32 -25.71
CA ALA A 417 -7.69 -9.62 -24.42
C ALA A 417 -6.61 -8.53 -24.44
N VAL A 418 -5.76 -8.53 -25.47
CA VAL A 418 -4.64 -7.59 -25.63
C VAL A 418 -4.80 -6.85 -26.95
N ALA A 419 -4.80 -5.52 -26.92
CA ALA A 419 -4.81 -4.73 -28.15
C ALA A 419 -3.56 -5.05 -29.00
N GLN A 420 -3.75 -5.29 -30.30
CA GLN A 420 -2.67 -5.77 -31.17
C GLN A 420 -1.92 -4.65 -31.90
N THR A 421 -2.50 -3.44 -31.97
CA THR A 421 -1.87 -2.28 -32.62
C THR A 421 -2.24 -0.98 -31.89
N SER A 422 -1.44 0.07 -32.10
CA SER A 422 -1.74 1.41 -31.56
C SER A 422 -3.04 2.01 -32.10
N ALA A 423 -3.43 1.67 -33.33
CA ALA A 423 -4.69 2.11 -33.93
C ALA A 423 -5.91 1.40 -33.32
N ALA A 424 -5.77 0.13 -32.93
CA ALA A 424 -6.83 -0.65 -32.30
C ALA A 424 -6.96 -0.38 -30.79
N LEU A 425 -5.93 0.20 -30.16
CA LEU A 425 -5.93 0.47 -28.72
C LEU A 425 -7.05 1.44 -28.33
N THR A 426 -7.84 1.02 -27.35
CA THR A 426 -8.89 1.81 -26.69
C THR A 426 -8.50 2.13 -25.24
N ILE A 427 -9.19 3.11 -24.65
CA ILE A 427 -9.00 3.39 -23.22
C ILE A 427 -9.49 2.23 -22.36
N SER A 428 -10.52 1.49 -22.83
CA SER A 428 -11.00 0.30 -22.14
C SER A 428 -9.93 -0.77 -22.04
N ASP A 429 -9.13 -0.98 -23.10
CA ASP A 429 -8.04 -1.97 -23.06
C ASP A 429 -7.02 -1.63 -21.97
N ILE A 430 -6.62 -0.35 -21.90
CA ILE A 430 -5.68 0.15 -20.89
C ILE A 430 -6.26 -0.04 -19.49
N MET A 431 -7.50 0.40 -19.27
CA MET A 431 -8.14 0.35 -17.95
C MET A 431 -8.45 -1.09 -17.50
N THR A 432 -8.81 -1.98 -18.42
CA THR A 432 -9.01 -3.39 -18.11
C THR A 432 -7.70 -4.06 -17.72
N GLN A 433 -6.59 -3.83 -18.42
CA GLN A 433 -5.30 -4.39 -18.01
C GLN A 433 -4.71 -3.72 -16.76
N LYS A 434 -5.08 -2.46 -16.48
CA LYS A 434 -4.75 -1.79 -15.21
C LYS A 434 -5.55 -2.37 -14.04
N TYR A 435 -6.78 -2.79 -14.29
CA TYR A 435 -7.64 -3.46 -13.31
C TYR A 435 -7.12 -4.86 -12.97
N ILE A 436 -6.67 -5.64 -13.98
CA ILE A 436 -6.14 -7.01 -13.84
C ILE A 436 -4.71 -7.01 -13.30
#